data_AF-A0A2N9LP69-F1
#
_entry.id   AF-A0A2N9LP69-F1
#
_cell.length_a   1.000
_cell.length_b   1.000
_cell.length_c   1.000
_cell.angle_alpha   90.00
_cell.angle_beta   90.00
_cell.angle_gamma   90.00
#
_symmetry.space_group_name_H-M   'P 1'
#
loop_
_entity.id
_entity.type
_entity.pdbx_description
1 polymer ?
#
loop_
_entity_poly.entity_id
_entity_poly.type
_entity_poly.pdbx_seq_one_letter_code
_entity_poly.pdbx_strand_id
1 'polypeptide(L)'
;MKKQHTFLSEALRREFRKDLELFKHFLLLLNNTSPIRNVELMWHEEQEELDPLKAKFKSRVGTGDALVQLQPAGAPEANRNSPSALFCDLVHGFGAHEEETCARSDVPAKQRCRATGCTQVYGCHVGLTDIAVPVICDGQYLGTLFSGQVLTSPPTQEGFRLVQQSLAGQPHINFKNLEAAYYQVPVVNQAQVAETVRILELFARYISNSWKRLQLISEFQRTHDRELSLDRKELASILLSGEVGELPELKALANRAGLQRLPELVMVLQIEHLRADSGVLGGGAALTLNRLSHVVEDFCQSLPNTLAMVVRPGEICVFTSQGARNRSHQRLSLEEMAESILAKVRSQTNATARIGISEEHCQPAELLKAYQEACAALDTGVTLVSFFSDPKPQKVQPSEVMARLVKAFHHGTNVSSVMREFLALVMPSDHSPAERQQSRALLTWAVEHLALEIVGIGVDPSQVNAAKEKATASVLHAPSPFGACEAFRKFAEVVSHQMASAFSQREHKIVLAVTQLVEERGAAHITIQQLADAVHLSCGHLSRVFRRTTGMTLEQFLIRQRVDLAKRALLDPRFNVAEVAERCGFCNPAYFASVFKKHVKCTPREFACQPHRWEPLSADPLWPWLTSNASSA
;
A
#
# COMPACT_ATOMS: atom_id res chain seq x y z
N MET A 1 -10.12 -25.41 -20.83
CA MET A 1 -9.15 -26.28 -20.11
C MET A 1 -7.70 -26.03 -20.57
N LYS A 2 -7.29 -24.75 -20.70
CA LYS A 2 -6.04 -24.34 -21.38
C LYS A 2 -5.09 -23.48 -20.52
N LYS A 3 -5.26 -23.43 -19.20
CA LYS A 3 -4.43 -22.61 -18.29
C LYS A 3 -4.36 -23.22 -16.90
N GLN A 4 -3.38 -24.07 -16.67
CA GLN A 4 -2.83 -24.29 -15.33
C GLN A 4 -1.30 -24.30 -15.50
N HIS A 5 -0.72 -23.10 -15.54
CA HIS A 5 0.71 -22.94 -15.30
C HIS A 5 0.95 -23.22 -13.82
N THR A 6 1.19 -24.47 -13.46
CA THR A 6 1.81 -24.80 -12.17
C THR A 6 3.28 -24.42 -12.28
N PHE A 7 3.71 -23.48 -11.44
CA PHE A 7 5.12 -23.19 -11.26
C PHE A 7 5.78 -24.46 -10.74
N LEU A 8 6.68 -25.08 -11.52
CA LEU A 8 7.66 -26.00 -10.93
C LEU A 8 8.30 -25.31 -9.73
N SER A 9 8.48 -26.04 -8.63
CA SER A 9 9.18 -25.49 -7.47
C SER A 9 10.55 -24.95 -7.90
N GLU A 10 11.02 -23.86 -7.29
CA GLU A 10 12.32 -23.29 -7.63
C GLU A 10 13.45 -24.31 -7.51
N ALA A 11 13.32 -25.26 -6.58
CA ALA A 11 14.22 -26.39 -6.43
C ALA A 11 14.29 -27.27 -7.69
N LEU A 12 13.13 -27.60 -8.29
CA LEU A 12 13.06 -28.40 -9.51
C LEU A 12 13.63 -27.67 -10.73
N ARG A 13 13.30 -26.38 -10.86
CA ARG A 13 13.89 -25.55 -11.92
C ARG A 13 15.40 -25.46 -11.78
N ARG A 14 15.91 -25.38 -10.54
CA ARG A 14 17.34 -25.36 -10.25
C ARG A 14 18.01 -26.69 -10.59
N GLU A 15 17.41 -27.82 -10.25
CA GLU A 15 17.96 -29.14 -10.60
C GLU A 15 18.01 -29.33 -12.12
N PHE A 16 16.93 -29.02 -12.84
CA PHE A 16 16.95 -29.12 -14.31
C PHE A 16 17.93 -28.15 -14.96
N ARG A 17 18.10 -26.94 -14.38
CA ARG A 17 19.11 -26.00 -14.85
C ARG A 17 20.51 -26.58 -14.69
N LYS A 18 20.82 -27.33 -13.62
CA LYS A 18 22.11 -28.02 -13.48
C LYS A 18 22.32 -29.05 -14.60
N ASP A 19 21.27 -29.79 -14.97
CA ASP A 19 21.34 -30.75 -16.08
C ASP A 19 21.63 -30.06 -17.42
N LEU A 20 20.98 -28.93 -17.69
CA LEU A 20 21.23 -28.12 -18.88
C LEU A 20 22.62 -27.47 -18.86
N GLU A 21 23.10 -27.01 -17.70
CA GLU A 21 24.47 -26.51 -17.55
C GLU A 21 25.49 -27.62 -17.80
N LEU A 22 25.29 -28.83 -17.27
CA LEU A 22 26.14 -29.97 -17.58
C LEU A 22 26.17 -30.27 -19.08
N PHE A 23 25.01 -30.20 -19.74
CA PHE A 23 24.93 -30.35 -21.19
C PHE A 23 25.78 -29.29 -21.93
N LYS A 24 25.75 -28.01 -21.51
CA LYS A 24 26.61 -26.97 -22.09
C LYS A 24 28.11 -27.27 -21.92
N HIS A 25 28.52 -27.72 -20.74
CA HIS A 25 29.92 -28.11 -20.50
C HIS A 25 30.35 -29.27 -21.38
N PHE A 26 29.45 -30.23 -21.59
CA PHE A 26 29.69 -31.31 -22.54
C PHE A 26 29.83 -30.79 -23.98
N LEU A 27 28.95 -29.90 -24.45
CA LEU A 27 29.05 -29.31 -25.79
C LEU A 27 30.42 -28.66 -26.00
N LEU A 28 30.92 -27.93 -25.00
CA LEU A 28 32.26 -27.32 -25.05
C LEU A 28 33.38 -28.34 -25.07
N LEU A 29 33.31 -29.38 -24.23
CA LEU A 29 34.31 -30.45 -24.20
C LEU A 29 34.37 -31.17 -25.55
N LEU A 30 33.23 -31.55 -26.11
CA LEU A 30 33.16 -32.24 -27.39
C LEU A 30 33.67 -31.32 -28.52
N ASN A 31 33.28 -30.05 -28.52
CA ASN A 31 33.76 -29.08 -29.50
C ASN A 31 35.28 -28.88 -29.47
N ASN A 32 35.92 -29.01 -28.31
CA ASN A 32 37.36 -28.85 -28.15
C ASN A 32 38.17 -30.13 -28.38
N THR A 33 37.57 -31.30 -28.19
CA THR A 33 38.29 -32.60 -28.19
C THR A 33 37.99 -33.47 -29.41
N SER A 34 36.87 -33.24 -30.10
CA SER A 34 36.44 -34.02 -31.26
C SER A 34 36.68 -33.27 -32.58
N PRO A 35 37.02 -33.98 -33.68
CA PRO A 35 36.99 -33.41 -35.03
C PRO A 35 35.57 -33.20 -35.55
N ILE A 36 34.59 -33.97 -35.06
CA ILE A 36 33.16 -33.74 -35.31
C ILE A 36 32.64 -32.80 -34.23
N ARG A 37 32.18 -31.61 -34.64
CA ARG A 37 31.93 -30.46 -33.78
C ARG A 37 30.50 -29.94 -33.97
N ASN A 38 30.22 -28.77 -33.38
CA ASN A 38 28.98 -28.01 -33.59
C ASN A 38 27.74 -28.86 -33.30
N VAL A 39 27.70 -29.42 -32.09
CA VAL A 39 26.52 -30.16 -31.62
C VAL A 39 25.41 -29.16 -31.30
N GLU A 40 24.21 -29.47 -31.77
CA GLU A 40 23.02 -28.65 -31.60
C GLU A 40 21.82 -29.50 -31.23
N LEU A 41 21.07 -29.07 -30.22
CA LEU A 41 19.79 -29.66 -29.86
C LEU A 41 18.65 -28.84 -30.45
N MET A 42 17.83 -29.49 -31.29
CA MET A 42 16.59 -28.92 -31.83
C MET A 42 15.38 -29.61 -31.20
N TRP A 43 14.56 -28.83 -30.49
CA TRP A 43 13.33 -29.32 -29.88
C TRP A 43 12.23 -29.51 -30.94
N HIS A 44 11.29 -30.41 -30.66
CA HIS A 44 10.10 -30.56 -31.51
C HIS A 44 9.06 -29.46 -31.21
N GLU A 45 8.57 -28.77 -32.25
CA GLU A 45 7.74 -27.55 -32.17
C GLU A 45 6.43 -27.71 -31.36
N GLU A 46 5.81 -28.89 -31.35
CA GLU A 46 4.62 -29.15 -30.52
C GLU A 46 4.89 -29.13 -29.00
N GLN A 47 6.17 -29.12 -28.58
CA GLN A 47 6.57 -29.07 -27.17
C GLN A 47 7.05 -27.70 -26.68
N GLU A 48 6.95 -26.63 -27.48
CA GLU A 48 7.28 -25.29 -26.97
C GLU A 48 6.43 -24.94 -25.72
N GLU A 49 5.18 -25.40 -25.62
CA GLU A 49 4.33 -25.18 -24.43
C GLU A 49 4.78 -25.98 -23.18
N LEU A 50 5.64 -26.99 -23.33
CA LEU A 50 6.11 -27.87 -22.27
C LEU A 50 7.45 -27.47 -21.66
N ASP A 51 8.08 -26.39 -22.14
CA ASP A 51 9.31 -25.83 -21.54
C ASP A 51 9.02 -25.37 -20.08
N PRO A 52 9.54 -26.09 -19.07
CA PRO A 52 9.23 -25.79 -17.67
C PRO A 52 9.89 -24.49 -17.17
N LEU A 53 10.79 -23.91 -17.97
CA LEU A 53 11.61 -22.73 -17.66
C LEU A 53 11.19 -21.48 -18.40
N LYS A 54 10.05 -21.46 -19.11
CA LYS A 54 9.69 -20.42 -20.09
C LYS A 54 9.78 -18.98 -19.58
N ALA A 55 10.97 -18.42 -19.74
CA ALA A 55 11.30 -17.03 -20.03
C ALA A 55 12.53 -17.08 -20.96
N LYS A 56 12.28 -17.11 -22.28
CA LYS A 56 13.27 -16.91 -23.35
C LYS A 56 14.40 -17.95 -23.48
N PHE A 57 14.12 -19.25 -23.45
CA PHE A 57 15.01 -20.19 -24.14
C PHE A 57 14.64 -20.22 -25.63
N LYS A 58 15.63 -20.05 -26.52
CA LYS A 58 15.44 -20.24 -27.97
C LYS A 58 15.09 -21.71 -28.22
N SER A 59 14.28 -22.00 -29.24
CA SER A 59 13.92 -23.35 -29.70
C SER A 59 15.13 -24.21 -30.14
N ARG A 60 16.32 -23.60 -30.20
CA ARG A 60 17.61 -24.18 -30.57
C ARG A 60 18.61 -23.92 -29.46
N VAL A 61 19.35 -24.95 -29.05
CA VAL A 61 20.47 -24.84 -28.11
C VAL A 61 21.70 -25.43 -28.78
N GLY A 62 22.61 -24.56 -29.21
CA GLY A 62 23.83 -24.96 -29.92
C GLY A 62 25.11 -24.73 -29.12
N THR A 63 26.20 -25.28 -29.63
CA THR A 63 27.57 -25.02 -29.13
C THR A 63 27.89 -23.51 -29.13
N GLY A 64 27.38 -22.74 -30.10
CA GLY A 64 27.51 -21.29 -30.15
C GLY A 64 26.82 -20.55 -28.99
N ASP A 65 25.58 -20.93 -28.64
CA ASP A 65 24.88 -20.34 -27.49
C ASP A 65 25.59 -20.66 -26.16
N ALA A 66 26.15 -21.87 -26.04
CA ALA A 66 26.94 -22.27 -24.86
C ALA A 66 28.23 -21.43 -24.71
N LEU A 67 28.92 -21.16 -25.82
CA LEU A 67 30.12 -20.33 -25.86
C LEU A 67 29.84 -18.86 -25.48
N VAL A 68 28.73 -18.27 -25.94
CA VAL A 68 28.37 -16.87 -25.64
C VAL A 68 27.98 -16.67 -24.17
N GLN A 69 27.25 -17.61 -23.58
CA GLN A 69 26.72 -17.46 -22.21
C GLN A 69 27.75 -17.68 -21.10
N LEU A 70 28.83 -18.42 -21.38
CA LEU A 70 29.88 -18.71 -20.40
C LEU A 70 31.05 -17.71 -20.46
N GLN A 71 30.98 -16.71 -21.34
CA GLN A 71 31.95 -15.61 -21.38
C GLN A 71 31.67 -14.57 -20.29
N PRO A 72 32.71 -14.01 -19.63
CA PRO A 72 32.56 -12.84 -18.78
C PRO A 72 32.00 -11.67 -19.60
N ALA A 73 31.13 -10.85 -19.00
CA ALA A 73 30.59 -9.66 -19.66
C ALA A 73 31.74 -8.77 -20.18
N GLY A 74 31.86 -8.64 -21.51
CA GLY A 74 32.89 -7.84 -22.18
C GLY A 74 34.04 -8.61 -22.83
N ALA A 75 34.04 -9.95 -22.83
CA ALA A 75 34.99 -10.72 -23.64
C ALA A 75 34.62 -10.65 -25.15
N PRO A 76 35.61 -10.57 -26.07
CA PRO A 76 35.34 -10.65 -27.51
C PRO A 76 34.68 -12.00 -27.84
N GLU A 77 33.69 -11.97 -28.75
CA GLU A 77 32.87 -13.13 -29.11
C GLU A 77 33.74 -14.38 -29.34
N ALA A 78 33.40 -15.45 -28.62
CA ALA A 78 34.13 -16.71 -28.64
C ALA A 78 34.27 -17.27 -30.07
N ASN A 79 35.49 -17.20 -30.60
CA ASN A 79 36.11 -18.03 -31.64
C ASN A 79 35.18 -19.03 -32.37
N ARG A 80 34.48 -18.58 -33.42
CA ARG A 80 33.90 -19.44 -34.47
C ARG A 80 34.98 -20.04 -35.39
N ASN A 81 36.16 -20.38 -34.87
CA ASN A 81 37.35 -20.70 -35.67
C ASN A 81 37.46 -22.19 -36.05
N SER A 82 36.35 -22.91 -36.23
CA SER A 82 36.44 -24.26 -36.80
C SER A 82 36.42 -24.17 -38.34
N PRO A 83 37.34 -24.85 -39.06
CA PRO A 83 37.36 -24.81 -40.52
C PRO A 83 36.05 -25.28 -41.18
N SER A 84 35.35 -26.23 -40.55
CA SER A 84 34.02 -26.70 -40.97
C SER A 84 32.93 -25.64 -40.76
N ALA A 85 32.95 -24.92 -39.63
CA ALA A 85 32.03 -23.80 -39.41
C ALA A 85 32.27 -22.68 -40.42
N LEU A 86 33.52 -22.37 -40.77
CA LEU A 86 33.82 -21.36 -41.80
C LEU A 86 33.28 -21.77 -43.18
N PHE A 87 33.46 -23.04 -43.58
CA PHE A 87 32.90 -23.54 -44.83
C PHE A 87 31.37 -23.44 -44.83
N CYS A 88 30.72 -23.89 -43.77
CA CYS A 88 29.26 -23.80 -43.64
C CYS A 88 28.82 -22.33 -43.63
N ASP A 89 29.47 -21.45 -42.86
CA ASP A 89 29.18 -20.00 -42.78
C ASP A 89 29.17 -19.35 -44.17
N LEU A 90 30.10 -19.73 -45.04
CA LEU A 90 30.14 -19.26 -46.42
C LEU A 90 28.98 -19.81 -47.28
N VAL A 91 28.49 -21.02 -47.01
CA VAL A 91 27.30 -21.60 -47.65
C VAL A 91 26.02 -20.87 -47.20
N HIS A 92 25.84 -20.63 -45.90
CA HIS A 92 24.64 -19.99 -45.35
C HIS A 92 24.70 -18.46 -45.29
N GLY A 93 25.75 -17.82 -45.81
CA GLY A 93 25.92 -16.37 -45.78
C GLY A 93 25.96 -15.82 -44.35
N PHE A 94 26.72 -16.47 -43.47
CA PHE A 94 26.82 -16.17 -42.03
C PHE A 94 25.49 -16.25 -41.26
N GLY A 95 24.56 -17.07 -41.76
CA GLY A 95 23.30 -17.42 -41.11
C GLY A 95 22.07 -16.79 -41.75
N ALA A 96 22.26 -15.92 -42.74
CA ALA A 96 21.15 -15.26 -43.46
C ALA A 96 20.27 -16.23 -44.27
N HIS A 97 20.82 -17.36 -44.71
CA HIS A 97 20.15 -18.34 -45.60
C HIS A 97 20.18 -19.78 -45.05
N GLU A 98 20.40 -19.96 -43.75
CA GLU A 98 20.58 -21.29 -43.14
C GLU A 98 19.33 -22.19 -43.28
N GLU A 99 18.14 -21.61 -43.08
CA GLU A 99 16.86 -22.34 -43.20
C GLU A 99 16.53 -22.74 -44.65
N GLU A 100 17.07 -22.05 -45.66
CA GLU A 100 16.80 -22.32 -47.08
C GLU A 100 17.78 -23.34 -47.70
N THR A 101 18.95 -23.48 -47.07
CA THR A 101 20.07 -24.31 -47.54
C THR A 101 20.10 -25.66 -46.83
N CYS A 102 20.38 -25.68 -45.52
CA CYS A 102 20.56 -26.90 -44.72
C CYS A 102 19.27 -27.70 -44.51
N ALA A 103 18.10 -27.03 -44.47
CA ALA A 103 16.82 -27.70 -44.27
C ALA A 103 16.53 -28.79 -45.32
N ARG A 104 17.11 -28.68 -46.53
CA ARG A 104 16.98 -29.67 -47.61
C ARG A 104 17.46 -31.06 -47.21
N SER A 105 18.51 -31.13 -46.38
CA SER A 105 19.07 -32.40 -45.88
C SER A 105 18.61 -32.73 -44.46
N ASP A 106 18.43 -31.72 -43.61
CA ASP A 106 18.19 -31.91 -42.18
C ASP A 106 16.73 -32.25 -41.87
N VAL A 107 15.77 -31.66 -42.59
CA VAL A 107 14.34 -31.97 -42.39
C VAL A 107 14.03 -33.44 -42.71
N PRO A 108 14.48 -34.01 -43.85
CA PRO A 108 14.30 -35.44 -44.11
C PRO A 108 15.00 -36.34 -43.08
N ALA A 109 16.21 -35.96 -42.61
CA ALA A 109 16.93 -36.71 -41.58
C ALA A 109 16.17 -36.71 -40.24
N LYS A 110 15.65 -35.55 -39.83
CA LYS A 110 14.79 -35.37 -38.65
C LYS A 110 13.53 -36.23 -38.74
N GLN A 111 12.86 -36.25 -39.90
CA GLN A 111 11.68 -37.07 -40.13
C GLN A 111 11.98 -38.57 -40.02
N ARG A 112 13.11 -39.04 -40.58
CA ARG A 112 13.56 -40.43 -40.42
C ARG A 112 13.89 -40.77 -38.97
N CYS A 113 14.57 -39.87 -38.25
CA CYS A 113 14.81 -40.03 -36.81
C CYS A 113 13.50 -40.20 -36.03
N ARG A 114 12.49 -39.36 -36.32
CA ARG A 114 11.17 -39.43 -35.67
C ARG A 114 10.43 -40.73 -36.00
N ALA A 115 10.46 -41.15 -37.26
CA ALA A 115 9.72 -42.33 -37.72
C ALA A 115 10.35 -43.65 -37.24
N THR A 116 11.68 -43.72 -37.19
CA THR A 116 12.41 -44.97 -36.87
C THR A 116 12.87 -45.05 -35.42
N GLY A 117 13.05 -43.90 -34.76
CA GLY A 117 13.72 -43.82 -33.46
C GLY A 117 15.22 -44.10 -33.50
N CYS A 118 15.82 -44.20 -34.69
CA CYS A 118 17.22 -44.55 -34.89
C CYS A 118 18.04 -43.34 -35.37
N THR A 119 19.29 -43.26 -34.92
CA THR A 119 20.29 -42.31 -35.40
C THR A 119 20.47 -42.38 -36.90
N GLN A 120 20.60 -41.23 -37.56
CA GLN A 120 20.84 -41.10 -38.99
C GLN A 120 22.22 -40.47 -39.22
N VAL A 121 23.09 -41.18 -39.93
CA VAL A 121 24.33 -40.62 -40.51
C VAL A 121 24.05 -40.42 -41.99
N TYR A 122 24.16 -39.18 -42.47
CA TYR A 122 23.72 -38.83 -43.83
C TYR A 122 24.67 -37.81 -44.47
N GLY A 123 24.66 -37.77 -45.81
CA GLY A 123 25.29 -36.69 -46.55
C GLY A 123 24.38 -35.46 -46.54
N CYS A 124 24.89 -34.32 -46.10
CA CYS A 124 24.22 -33.04 -46.24
C CYS A 124 24.11 -32.63 -47.71
N HIS A 125 23.32 -31.60 -47.99
CA HIS A 125 23.09 -31.11 -49.35
C HIS A 125 24.35 -30.66 -50.11
N VAL A 126 25.47 -30.36 -49.40
CA VAL A 126 26.78 -30.03 -49.98
C VAL A 126 27.80 -31.16 -49.86
N GLY A 127 27.39 -32.38 -49.52
CA GLY A 127 28.25 -33.56 -49.54
C GLY A 127 29.15 -33.77 -48.32
N LEU A 128 29.04 -32.94 -47.28
CA LEU A 128 29.61 -33.24 -45.96
C LEU A 128 28.77 -34.31 -45.25
N THR A 129 29.35 -35.00 -44.27
CA THR A 129 28.66 -35.98 -43.44
C THR A 129 28.14 -35.35 -42.16
N ASP A 130 26.84 -35.51 -41.94
CA ASP A 130 26.11 -35.06 -40.76
C ASP A 130 25.46 -36.24 -40.01
N ILE A 131 25.19 -36.00 -38.73
CA ILE A 131 24.65 -36.95 -37.77
C ILE A 131 23.41 -36.31 -37.14
N ALA A 132 22.30 -37.03 -37.17
CA ALA A 132 21.08 -36.70 -36.46
C ALA A 132 20.73 -37.81 -35.46
N VAL A 133 20.76 -37.49 -34.17
CA VAL A 133 20.43 -38.44 -33.08
C VAL A 133 19.09 -38.07 -32.45
N PRO A 134 18.08 -38.97 -32.46
CA PRO A 134 16.80 -38.68 -31.83
C PRO A 134 16.90 -38.65 -30.31
N VAL A 135 16.23 -37.69 -29.68
CA VAL A 135 16.00 -37.65 -28.23
C VAL A 135 14.58 -38.15 -27.97
N ILE A 136 14.46 -39.33 -27.38
CA ILE A 136 13.17 -40.01 -27.16
C ILE A 136 13.02 -40.37 -25.69
N CYS A 137 11.87 -40.06 -25.11
CA CYS A 137 11.50 -40.40 -23.73
C CYS A 137 10.18 -41.18 -23.74
N ASP A 138 10.16 -42.41 -23.23
CA ASP A 138 8.98 -43.28 -23.17
C ASP A 138 8.17 -43.36 -24.49
N GLY A 139 8.88 -43.49 -25.62
CA GLY A 139 8.29 -43.57 -26.97
C GLY A 139 7.89 -42.22 -27.57
N GLN A 140 7.98 -41.13 -26.80
CA GLN A 140 7.74 -39.77 -27.27
C GLN A 140 9.02 -39.15 -27.81
N TYR A 141 8.96 -38.66 -29.05
CA TYR A 141 10.05 -37.91 -29.67
C TYR A 141 10.06 -36.47 -29.15
N LEU A 142 11.13 -36.11 -28.43
CA LEU A 142 11.32 -34.78 -27.82
C LEU A 142 12.06 -33.81 -28.75
N GLY A 143 13.01 -34.32 -29.55
CA GLY A 143 13.86 -33.51 -30.41
C GLY A 143 14.96 -34.30 -31.09
N THR A 144 15.93 -33.60 -31.67
CA THR A 144 17.10 -34.22 -32.33
C THR A 144 18.36 -33.43 -32.07
N LEU A 145 19.43 -34.17 -31.76
CA LEU A 145 20.79 -33.65 -31.71
C LEU A 145 21.40 -33.74 -33.11
N PHE A 146 21.83 -32.60 -33.64
CA PHE A 146 22.59 -32.49 -34.87
C PHE A 146 24.06 -32.29 -34.56
N SER A 147 24.93 -32.88 -35.35
CA SER A 147 26.37 -32.66 -35.33
C SER A 147 26.95 -33.15 -36.64
N GLY A 148 28.17 -32.73 -36.99
CA GLY A 148 28.77 -33.18 -38.24
C GLY A 148 29.68 -32.15 -38.85
N GLN A 149 29.43 -31.86 -40.12
CA GLN A 149 30.19 -30.94 -40.97
C GLN A 149 31.62 -31.41 -41.21
N VAL A 150 31.78 -32.71 -41.47
CA VAL A 150 33.07 -33.35 -41.74
C VAL A 150 33.06 -34.11 -43.05
N LEU A 151 34.24 -34.37 -43.59
CA LEU A 151 34.41 -35.28 -44.72
C LEU A 151 34.81 -36.66 -44.21
N THR A 152 34.31 -37.73 -44.84
CA THR A 152 34.74 -39.11 -44.54
C THR A 152 35.89 -39.60 -45.42
N SER A 153 36.27 -38.78 -46.42
CA SER A 153 37.33 -39.03 -47.37
C SER A 153 38.05 -37.71 -47.68
N PRO A 154 39.34 -37.71 -48.05
CA PRO A 154 40.06 -36.47 -48.37
C PRO A 154 39.35 -35.65 -49.46
N PRO A 155 39.30 -34.30 -49.34
CA PRO A 155 38.68 -33.43 -50.33
C PRO A 155 39.38 -33.54 -51.69
N THR A 156 38.59 -33.62 -52.75
CA THR A 156 39.07 -33.68 -54.14
C THR A 156 38.44 -32.56 -54.97
N GLN A 157 39.08 -32.23 -56.09
CA GLN A 157 38.56 -31.26 -57.05
C GLN A 157 37.21 -31.70 -57.64
N GLU A 158 37.02 -33.00 -57.86
CA GLU A 158 35.72 -33.56 -58.29
C GLU A 158 34.65 -33.37 -57.22
N GLY A 159 35.00 -33.63 -55.96
CA GLY A 159 34.10 -33.39 -54.82
C GLY A 159 33.68 -31.93 -54.73
N PHE A 160 34.62 -30.99 -54.90
CA PHE A 160 34.29 -29.57 -54.91
C PHE A 160 33.41 -29.16 -56.12
N ARG A 161 33.59 -29.78 -57.29
CA ARG A 161 32.70 -29.55 -58.44
C ARG A 161 31.24 -29.91 -58.10
N LEU A 162 31.01 -30.99 -57.36
CA LEU A 162 29.67 -31.38 -56.90
C LEU A 162 29.09 -30.36 -55.92
N VAL A 163 29.92 -29.81 -55.02
CA VAL A 163 29.52 -28.69 -54.14
C VAL A 163 29.07 -27.48 -54.97
N GLN A 164 29.85 -27.09 -55.99
CA GLN A 164 29.52 -25.98 -56.87
C GLN A 164 28.20 -26.20 -57.63
N GLN A 165 27.93 -27.43 -58.08
CA GLN A 165 26.68 -27.79 -58.72
C GLN A 165 25.48 -27.71 -57.77
N SER A 166 25.63 -28.20 -56.53
CA SER A 166 24.55 -28.15 -55.52
C SER A 166 24.20 -26.71 -55.12
N LEU A 167 25.18 -25.82 -55.14
CA LEU A 167 25.05 -24.40 -54.79
C LEU A 167 24.83 -23.49 -56.02
N ALA A 168 24.66 -24.07 -57.21
CA ALA A 168 24.46 -23.30 -58.44
C ALA A 168 23.20 -22.43 -58.33
N GLY A 169 23.33 -21.14 -58.68
CA GLY A 169 22.23 -20.17 -58.63
C GLY A 169 22.09 -19.40 -57.32
N GLN A 170 23.00 -19.58 -56.35
CA GLN A 170 23.04 -18.78 -55.11
C GLN A 170 24.00 -17.58 -55.26
N PRO A 171 23.49 -16.34 -55.38
CA PRO A 171 24.31 -15.17 -55.76
C PRO A 171 25.23 -14.67 -54.63
N HIS A 172 24.97 -15.04 -53.37
CA HIS A 172 25.76 -14.63 -52.21
C HIS A 172 27.05 -15.44 -52.02
N ILE A 173 27.22 -16.53 -52.77
CA ILE A 173 28.31 -17.47 -52.54
C ILE A 173 29.57 -17.07 -53.32
N ASN A 174 30.66 -16.83 -52.59
CA ASN A 174 31.99 -16.64 -53.18
C ASN A 174 32.70 -17.99 -53.32
N PHE A 175 32.63 -18.59 -54.51
CA PHE A 175 33.22 -19.90 -54.77
C PHE A 175 34.74 -19.98 -54.55
N LYS A 176 35.48 -18.89 -54.72
CA LYS A 176 36.93 -18.87 -54.50
C LYS A 176 37.27 -19.02 -53.01
N ASN A 177 36.54 -18.30 -52.16
CA ASN A 177 36.71 -18.41 -50.71
C ASN A 177 36.15 -19.74 -50.20
N LEU A 178 35.05 -20.21 -50.78
CA LEU A 178 34.44 -21.49 -50.44
C LEU A 178 35.34 -22.68 -50.77
N GLU A 179 36.04 -22.65 -51.91
CA GLU A 179 37.02 -23.68 -52.29
C GLU A 179 38.15 -23.77 -51.26
N ALA A 180 38.75 -22.62 -50.90
CA ALA A 180 39.80 -22.57 -49.90
C ALA A 180 39.34 -23.10 -48.52
N ALA A 181 38.08 -22.86 -48.15
CA ALA A 181 37.49 -23.40 -46.91
C ALA A 181 37.19 -24.90 -47.00
N TYR A 182 36.73 -25.39 -48.16
CA TYR A 182 36.40 -26.82 -48.38
C TYR A 182 37.62 -27.73 -48.13
N TYR A 183 38.80 -27.34 -48.62
CA TYR A 183 40.03 -28.11 -48.41
C TYR A 183 40.53 -28.12 -46.95
N GLN A 184 39.97 -27.27 -46.08
CA GLN A 184 40.29 -27.22 -44.65
C GLN A 184 39.28 -27.99 -43.80
N VAL A 185 38.18 -28.47 -44.38
CA VAL A 185 37.16 -29.25 -43.65
C VAL A 185 37.81 -30.51 -43.04
N PRO A 186 37.60 -30.80 -41.75
CA PRO A 186 38.17 -31.97 -41.11
C PRO A 186 37.77 -33.27 -41.80
N VAL A 187 38.75 -34.15 -42.00
CA VAL A 187 38.53 -35.49 -42.54
C VAL A 187 38.58 -36.50 -41.41
N VAL A 188 37.52 -37.29 -41.26
CA VAL A 188 37.40 -38.33 -40.23
C VAL A 188 37.13 -39.69 -40.86
N ASN A 189 37.51 -40.76 -40.17
CA ASN A 189 37.19 -42.11 -40.63
C ASN A 189 35.84 -42.60 -40.06
N GLN A 190 35.35 -43.73 -40.59
CA GLN A 190 34.08 -44.31 -40.15
C GLN A 190 34.06 -44.72 -38.66
N ALA A 191 35.22 -45.10 -38.10
CA ALA A 191 35.32 -45.44 -36.67
C ALA A 191 35.08 -44.20 -35.78
N GLN A 192 35.64 -43.05 -36.15
CA GLN A 192 35.45 -41.77 -35.46
C GLN A 192 34.00 -41.27 -35.56
N VAL A 193 33.34 -41.46 -36.70
CA VAL A 193 31.91 -41.19 -36.86
C VAL A 193 31.10 -42.07 -35.92
N ALA A 194 31.37 -43.38 -35.89
CA ALA A 194 30.67 -44.32 -35.01
C ALA A 194 30.90 -44.02 -33.51
N GLU A 195 32.11 -43.62 -33.12
CA GLU A 195 32.41 -43.18 -31.75
C GLU A 195 31.62 -41.93 -31.37
N THR A 196 31.55 -40.95 -32.27
CA THR A 196 30.78 -39.72 -32.03
C THR A 196 29.30 -40.01 -31.92
N VAL A 197 28.75 -40.87 -32.78
CA VAL A 197 27.36 -41.36 -32.68
C VAL A 197 27.09 -41.95 -31.30
N ARG A 198 27.95 -42.87 -30.82
CA ARG A 198 27.79 -43.49 -29.49
C ARG A 198 27.78 -42.46 -28.36
N ILE A 199 28.64 -41.45 -28.43
CA ILE A 199 28.68 -40.37 -27.44
C ILE A 199 27.37 -39.57 -27.51
N LEU A 200 26.95 -39.12 -28.69
CA LEU A 200 25.72 -38.34 -28.86
C LEU A 200 24.47 -39.12 -28.43
N GLU A 201 24.40 -40.42 -28.67
CA GLU A 201 23.33 -41.31 -28.18
C GLU A 201 23.33 -41.47 -26.65
N LEU A 202 24.50 -41.48 -26.01
CA LEU A 202 24.60 -41.43 -24.55
C LEU A 202 24.02 -40.12 -24.01
N PHE A 203 24.32 -39.00 -24.66
CA PHE A 203 23.78 -37.70 -24.28
C PHE A 203 22.28 -37.57 -24.55
N ALA A 204 21.78 -38.09 -25.67
CA ALA A 204 20.35 -38.15 -25.95
C ALA A 204 19.60 -38.92 -24.86
N ARG A 205 20.15 -40.06 -24.40
CA ARG A 205 19.62 -40.82 -23.26
C ARG A 205 19.69 -40.05 -21.95
N TYR A 206 20.77 -39.31 -21.69
CA TYR A 206 20.89 -38.47 -20.50
C TYR A 206 19.78 -37.40 -20.46
N ILE A 207 19.57 -36.68 -21.57
CA ILE A 207 18.52 -35.67 -21.70
C ILE A 207 17.14 -36.31 -21.50
N SER A 208 16.90 -37.46 -22.13
CA SER A 208 15.65 -38.22 -21.98
C SER A 208 15.37 -38.64 -20.53
N ASN A 209 16.38 -39.16 -19.81
CA ASN A 209 16.24 -39.55 -18.42
C ASN A 209 15.99 -38.35 -17.49
N SER A 210 16.65 -37.22 -17.75
CA SER A 210 16.43 -35.97 -17.02
C SER A 210 15.02 -35.42 -17.26
N TRP A 211 14.51 -35.53 -18.49
CA TRP A 211 13.13 -35.20 -18.83
C TRP A 211 12.13 -36.09 -18.08
N LYS A 212 12.34 -37.42 -18.09
CA LYS A 212 11.50 -38.38 -17.37
C LYS A 212 11.41 -38.09 -15.88
N ARG A 213 12.55 -37.77 -15.25
CA ARG A 213 12.61 -37.38 -13.83
C ARG A 213 11.75 -36.15 -13.56
N LEU A 214 11.78 -35.14 -14.44
CA LEU A 214 10.93 -33.96 -14.31
C LEU A 214 9.44 -34.28 -14.45
N GLN A 215 9.07 -35.11 -15.42
CA GLN A 215 7.68 -35.53 -15.61
C GLN A 215 7.14 -36.21 -14.35
N LEU A 216 7.86 -37.20 -13.83
CA LEU A 216 7.46 -37.93 -12.62
C LEU A 216 7.30 -37.00 -11.41
N ILE A 217 8.23 -36.06 -11.20
CA ILE A 217 8.12 -35.14 -10.07
C ILE A 217 6.97 -34.16 -10.26
N SER A 218 6.75 -33.66 -11.49
CA SER A 218 5.61 -32.80 -11.78
C SER A 218 4.27 -33.51 -11.58
N GLU A 219 4.17 -34.79 -11.93
CA GLU A 219 2.98 -35.61 -11.70
C GLU A 219 2.76 -35.87 -10.22
N PHE A 220 3.82 -36.19 -9.47
CA PHE A 220 3.76 -36.34 -8.02
C PHE A 220 3.28 -35.05 -7.35
N GLN A 221 3.83 -33.90 -7.74
CA GLN A 221 3.40 -32.59 -7.23
C GLN A 221 1.92 -32.32 -7.54
N ARG A 222 1.47 -32.55 -8.78
CA ARG A 222 0.05 -32.38 -9.15
C ARG A 222 -0.88 -33.26 -8.33
N THR A 223 -0.47 -34.50 -8.07
CA THR A 223 -1.24 -35.45 -7.26
C THR A 223 -1.31 -34.96 -5.82
N HIS A 224 -0.16 -34.57 -5.25
CA HIS A 224 -0.07 -34.02 -3.90
C HIS A 224 -0.89 -32.74 -3.73
N ASP A 225 -0.77 -31.77 -4.65
CA ASP A 225 -1.53 -30.52 -4.61
C ASP A 225 -3.05 -30.77 -4.69
N ARG A 226 -3.45 -31.77 -5.48
CA ARG A 226 -4.86 -32.18 -5.61
C ARG A 226 -5.37 -32.83 -4.33
N GLU A 227 -4.62 -33.75 -3.74
CA GLU A 227 -4.96 -34.37 -2.45
C GLU A 227 -5.05 -33.31 -1.34
N LEU A 228 -4.04 -32.43 -1.25
CA LEU A 228 -4.03 -31.31 -0.33
C LEU A 228 -5.26 -30.41 -0.50
N SER A 229 -5.64 -30.07 -1.73
CA SER A 229 -6.83 -29.27 -2.01
C SER A 229 -8.13 -29.96 -1.59
N LEU A 230 -8.21 -31.29 -1.73
CA LEU A 230 -9.36 -32.08 -1.29
C LEU A 230 -9.43 -32.15 0.24
N ASP A 231 -8.35 -32.51 0.92
CA ASP A 231 -8.28 -32.56 2.39
C ASP A 231 -8.63 -31.18 3.00
N ARG A 232 -8.14 -30.09 2.38
CA ARG A 232 -8.47 -28.71 2.78
C ARG A 232 -9.95 -28.39 2.64
N LYS A 233 -10.58 -28.82 1.54
CA LYS A 233 -12.01 -28.62 1.33
C LYS A 233 -12.85 -29.46 2.29
N GLU A 234 -12.47 -30.71 2.50
CA GLU A 234 -13.12 -31.58 3.47
C GLU A 234 -13.05 -30.97 4.88
N LEU A 235 -11.86 -30.52 5.29
CA LEU A 235 -11.66 -29.88 6.58
C LEU A 235 -12.53 -28.65 6.75
N ALA A 236 -12.47 -27.68 5.82
CA ALA A 236 -13.28 -26.47 5.93
C ALA A 236 -14.79 -26.78 5.89
N SER A 237 -15.23 -27.79 5.13
CA SER A 237 -16.63 -28.24 5.15
C SER A 237 -17.04 -28.78 6.52
N ILE A 238 -16.20 -29.58 7.18
CA ILE A 238 -16.45 -30.08 8.54
C ILE A 238 -16.52 -28.91 9.52
N LEU A 239 -15.56 -27.98 9.46
CA LEU A 239 -15.51 -26.83 10.37
C LEU A 239 -16.73 -25.89 10.22
N LEU A 240 -17.23 -25.69 8.98
CA LEU A 240 -18.44 -24.90 8.72
C LEU A 240 -19.75 -25.65 8.99
N SER A 241 -19.72 -26.98 9.13
CA SER A 241 -20.92 -27.74 9.50
C SER A 241 -21.24 -27.61 11.00
N GLY A 242 -20.24 -27.34 11.84
CA GLY A 242 -20.34 -27.39 13.30
C GLY A 242 -20.39 -28.82 13.87
N GLU A 243 -20.60 -29.84 13.03
CA GLU A 243 -20.63 -31.25 13.41
C GLU A 243 -19.21 -31.84 13.39
N VAL A 244 -18.40 -31.41 14.35
CA VAL A 244 -17.02 -31.89 14.48
C VAL A 244 -17.04 -33.28 15.12
N GLY A 245 -16.57 -34.28 14.38
CA GLY A 245 -16.38 -35.65 14.85
C GLY A 245 -15.25 -35.80 15.87
N GLU A 246 -14.57 -36.95 15.90
CA GLU A 246 -13.52 -37.19 16.88
C GLU A 246 -12.28 -36.31 16.65
N LEU A 247 -11.79 -35.68 17.74
CA LEU A 247 -10.66 -34.75 17.69
C LEU A 247 -9.37 -35.34 17.08
N PRO A 248 -8.99 -36.62 17.33
CA PRO A 248 -7.81 -37.23 16.70
C PRO A 248 -7.92 -37.32 15.18
N GLU A 249 -9.10 -37.67 14.67
CA GLU A 249 -9.36 -37.77 13.23
C GLU A 249 -9.29 -36.40 12.56
N LEU A 250 -9.90 -35.38 13.19
CA LEU A 250 -9.83 -34.00 12.71
C LEU A 250 -8.39 -33.48 12.69
N LYS A 251 -7.58 -33.78 13.72
CA LYS A 251 -6.16 -33.41 13.75
C LYS A 251 -5.37 -34.10 12.66
N ALA A 252 -5.66 -35.37 12.38
CA ALA A 252 -5.03 -36.09 11.28
C ALA A 252 -5.37 -35.44 9.92
N LEU A 253 -6.64 -35.10 9.69
CA LEU A 253 -7.09 -34.38 8.49
C LEU A 253 -6.43 -33.00 8.38
N ALA A 254 -6.35 -32.23 9.47
CA ALA A 254 -5.69 -30.94 9.50
C ALA A 254 -4.20 -31.02 9.14
N ASN A 255 -3.50 -32.04 9.64
CA ASN A 255 -2.11 -32.29 9.28
C ASN A 255 -1.95 -32.61 7.78
N ARG A 256 -2.83 -33.45 7.21
CA ARG A 256 -2.82 -33.72 5.76
C ARG A 256 -3.16 -32.47 4.93
N ALA A 257 -4.05 -31.61 5.44
CA ALA A 257 -4.38 -30.31 4.88
C ALA A 257 -3.25 -29.25 5.02
N GLY A 258 -2.11 -29.60 5.64
CA GLY A 258 -0.94 -28.75 5.78
C GLY A 258 -1.00 -27.76 6.95
N LEU A 259 -1.87 -28.01 7.94
CA LEU A 259 -1.98 -27.21 9.15
C LEU A 259 -1.26 -27.91 10.31
N GLN A 260 -0.38 -27.20 11.02
CA GLN A 260 0.30 -27.73 12.21
C GLN A 260 -0.56 -27.61 13.48
N ARG A 261 -1.55 -26.72 13.45
CA ARG A 261 -2.52 -26.47 14.52
C ARG A 261 -3.91 -26.35 13.92
N LEU A 262 -4.91 -26.74 14.71
CA LEU A 262 -6.29 -26.49 14.32
C LEU A 262 -6.56 -24.99 14.33
N PRO A 263 -7.38 -24.47 13.40
CA PRO A 263 -7.76 -23.08 13.42
C PRO A 263 -8.52 -22.73 14.71
N GLU A 264 -8.32 -21.50 15.17
CA GLU A 264 -8.97 -20.95 16.37
C GLU A 264 -9.73 -19.66 16.02
N LEU A 265 -9.57 -19.16 14.79
CA LEU A 265 -10.08 -17.89 14.31
C LEU A 265 -10.60 -18.02 12.88
N VAL A 266 -11.61 -17.21 12.56
CA VAL A 266 -12.16 -17.10 11.21
C VAL A 266 -12.13 -15.64 10.75
N MET A 267 -11.65 -15.42 9.53
CA MET A 267 -11.87 -14.18 8.78
C MET A 267 -12.83 -14.47 7.63
N VAL A 268 -13.73 -13.53 7.35
CA VAL A 268 -14.59 -13.59 6.16
C VAL A 268 -14.25 -12.41 5.28
N LEU A 269 -13.80 -12.69 4.06
CA LEU A 269 -13.56 -11.71 3.02
C LEU A 269 -14.79 -11.64 2.13
N GLN A 270 -15.34 -10.44 1.97
CA GLN A 270 -16.42 -10.16 1.04
C GLN A 270 -15.96 -9.20 -0.05
N ILE A 271 -16.08 -9.63 -1.31
CA ILE A 271 -15.69 -8.87 -2.50
C ILE A 271 -16.95 -8.22 -3.07
N GLU A 272 -16.98 -6.89 -3.09
CA GLU A 272 -18.10 -6.11 -3.61
C GLU A 272 -17.88 -5.78 -5.11
N HIS A 273 -18.91 -5.98 -5.93
CA HIS A 273 -18.86 -5.68 -7.37
C HIS A 273 -18.94 -4.17 -7.62
N LEU A 274 -18.11 -3.66 -8.55
CA LEU A 274 -18.39 -2.41 -9.26
C LEU A 274 -19.58 -2.62 -10.20
N ARG A 275 -20.60 -1.76 -10.11
CA ARG A 275 -21.60 -1.59 -11.17
C ARG A 275 -20.87 -1.19 -12.44
N ALA A 276 -21.19 -1.87 -13.54
CA ALA A 276 -20.72 -1.50 -14.86
C ALA A 276 -21.32 -0.15 -15.24
N ASP A 277 -20.56 0.93 -15.04
CA ASP A 277 -20.92 2.24 -15.57
C ASP A 277 -20.00 2.61 -16.73
N SER A 278 -20.67 2.96 -17.83
CA SER A 278 -20.17 3.67 -19.01
C SER A 278 -19.09 2.98 -19.85
N GLY A 279 -19.42 2.81 -21.13
CA GLY A 279 -18.51 2.34 -22.15
C GLY A 279 -17.31 3.26 -22.37
N VAL A 280 -16.37 2.70 -23.13
CA VAL A 280 -15.21 3.31 -23.78
C VAL A 280 -13.86 3.10 -23.04
N LEU A 281 -13.09 2.19 -23.64
CA LEU A 281 -11.61 2.01 -23.68
C LEU A 281 -10.99 0.83 -22.90
N GLY A 282 -10.30 -0.02 -23.69
CA GLY A 282 -9.03 -0.62 -23.32
C GLY A 282 -9.09 -2.09 -22.90
N GLY A 283 -8.61 -2.99 -23.76
CA GLY A 283 -8.50 -4.43 -23.49
C GLY A 283 -7.66 -4.76 -22.26
N GLY A 284 -8.35 -5.14 -21.19
CA GLY A 284 -7.82 -5.84 -20.01
C GLY A 284 -9.02 -6.48 -19.30
N ALA A 285 -9.19 -7.79 -19.48
CA ALA A 285 -10.43 -8.51 -19.16
C ALA A 285 -10.94 -8.24 -17.73
N ALA A 286 -12.23 -7.92 -17.60
CA ALA A 286 -12.95 -8.00 -16.33
C ALA A 286 -12.71 -9.38 -15.71
N LEU A 287 -11.95 -9.44 -14.62
CA LEU A 287 -11.69 -10.68 -13.89
C LEU A 287 -12.97 -11.09 -13.17
N THR A 288 -13.44 -12.31 -13.41
CA THR A 288 -14.62 -12.90 -12.75
C THR A 288 -14.33 -13.12 -11.25
N LEU A 289 -15.34 -12.98 -10.38
CA LEU A 289 -15.22 -13.27 -8.94
C LEU A 289 -14.56 -14.63 -8.63
N ASN A 290 -14.85 -15.67 -9.41
CA ASN A 290 -14.24 -16.99 -9.23
C ASN A 290 -12.72 -16.99 -9.41
N ARG A 291 -12.19 -16.16 -10.33
CA ARG A 291 -10.73 -16.04 -10.51
C ARG A 291 -10.09 -15.30 -9.36
N LEU A 292 -10.70 -14.21 -8.90
CA LEU A 292 -10.24 -13.50 -7.71
C LEU A 292 -10.23 -14.42 -6.49
N SER A 293 -11.25 -15.26 -6.38
CA SER A 293 -11.36 -16.21 -5.28
C SER A 293 -10.21 -17.21 -5.26
N HIS A 294 -9.86 -17.79 -6.41
CA HIS A 294 -8.69 -18.65 -6.51
C HIS A 294 -7.37 -17.94 -6.20
N VAL A 295 -7.21 -16.68 -6.61
CA VAL A 295 -5.99 -15.91 -6.27
C VAL A 295 -5.85 -15.71 -4.76
N VAL A 296 -6.96 -15.46 -4.06
CA VAL A 296 -6.96 -15.32 -2.60
C VAL A 296 -6.73 -16.67 -1.94
N GLU A 297 -7.39 -17.74 -2.40
CA GLU A 297 -7.15 -19.11 -1.91
C GLU A 297 -5.67 -19.44 -2.00
N ASP A 298 -5.05 -19.32 -3.19
CA ASP A 298 -3.63 -19.58 -3.47
C ASP A 298 -2.70 -18.76 -2.56
N PHE A 299 -3.01 -17.46 -2.39
CA PHE A 299 -2.23 -16.61 -1.49
C PHE A 299 -2.31 -17.10 -0.04
N CYS A 300 -3.50 -17.43 0.44
CA CYS A 300 -3.69 -17.96 1.79
C CYS A 300 -2.97 -19.29 2.01
N GLN A 301 -2.80 -20.12 0.96
CA GLN A 301 -2.03 -21.37 1.06
C GLN A 301 -0.56 -21.16 1.38
N SER A 302 0.01 -20.01 1.00
CA SER A 302 1.40 -19.65 1.29
C SER A 302 1.61 -19.18 2.74
N LEU A 303 0.53 -18.90 3.47
CA LEU A 303 0.57 -18.45 4.85
C LEU A 303 0.56 -19.65 5.82
N PRO A 304 1.33 -19.59 6.92
CA PRO A 304 1.41 -20.68 7.88
C PRO A 304 0.10 -20.83 8.65
N ASN A 305 -0.34 -22.08 8.85
CA ASN A 305 -1.57 -22.43 9.58
C ASN A 305 -2.82 -21.68 9.10
N THR A 306 -2.91 -21.40 7.79
CA THR A 306 -4.03 -20.72 7.18
C THR A 306 -4.68 -21.61 6.12
N LEU A 307 -6.00 -21.62 6.11
CA LEU A 307 -6.84 -22.34 5.16
C LEU A 307 -7.91 -21.39 4.65
N ALA A 308 -8.07 -21.27 3.34
CA ALA A 308 -9.14 -20.47 2.74
C ALA A 308 -10.07 -21.34 1.91
N MET A 309 -11.35 -21.00 1.92
CA MET A 309 -12.41 -21.66 1.14
C MET A 309 -13.41 -20.62 0.64
N VAL A 310 -13.77 -20.72 -0.63
CA VAL A 310 -14.93 -20.02 -1.17
C VAL A 310 -16.22 -20.65 -0.64
N VAL A 311 -16.99 -19.89 0.13
CA VAL A 311 -18.30 -20.33 0.64
C VAL A 311 -19.37 -20.08 -0.44
N ARG A 312 -19.34 -18.89 -1.05
CA ARG A 312 -20.23 -18.46 -2.14
C ARG A 312 -19.48 -17.51 -3.07
N PRO A 313 -19.96 -17.26 -4.31
CA PRO A 313 -19.30 -16.33 -5.21
C PRO A 313 -19.10 -14.94 -4.57
N GLY A 314 -17.84 -14.52 -4.42
CA GLY A 314 -17.48 -13.24 -3.80
C GLY A 314 -17.32 -13.28 -2.27
N GLU A 315 -17.52 -14.44 -1.63
CA GLU A 315 -17.34 -14.62 -0.19
C GLU A 315 -16.35 -15.76 0.10
N ILE A 316 -15.27 -15.43 0.80
CA ILE A 316 -14.18 -16.35 1.12
C ILE A 316 -14.00 -16.40 2.62
N CYS A 317 -14.12 -17.60 3.18
CA CYS A 317 -13.82 -17.87 4.57
C CYS A 317 -12.35 -18.27 4.70
N VAL A 318 -11.64 -17.66 5.66
CA VAL A 318 -10.25 -17.92 5.96
C VAL A 318 -10.12 -18.36 7.41
N PHE A 319 -9.78 -19.61 7.62
CA PHE A 319 -9.45 -20.21 8.91
C PHE A 319 -7.98 -19.97 9.22
N THR A 320 -7.67 -19.54 10.43
CA THR A 320 -6.27 -19.37 10.86
C THR A 320 -6.08 -19.67 12.34
N SER A 321 -4.84 -19.96 12.73
CA SER A 321 -4.41 -19.97 14.13
C SER A 321 -3.12 -19.16 14.27
N GLN A 322 -3.06 -18.33 15.31
CA GLN A 322 -1.92 -17.43 15.55
C GLN A 322 -1.27 -17.73 16.89
N GLY A 323 0.05 -17.91 16.90
CA GLY A 323 0.83 -18.02 18.13
C GLY A 323 1.22 -16.64 18.66
N ALA A 324 0.31 -15.93 19.33
CA ALA A 324 0.60 -14.61 19.88
C ALA A 324 0.96 -14.65 21.37
N ARG A 325 1.90 -13.79 21.81
CA ARG A 325 2.29 -13.67 23.24
C ARG A 325 1.24 -12.93 24.08
N ASN A 326 0.45 -12.05 23.48
CA ASN A 326 -0.62 -11.30 24.12
C ASN A 326 -1.68 -10.84 23.07
N ARG A 327 -2.85 -10.37 23.54
CA ARG A 327 -3.97 -9.94 22.70
C ARG A 327 -3.63 -8.79 21.74
N SER A 328 -2.78 -7.84 22.17
CA SER A 328 -2.41 -6.68 21.34
C SER A 328 -1.56 -7.09 20.13
N HIS A 329 -0.59 -7.98 20.31
CA HIS A 329 0.21 -8.53 19.21
C HIS A 329 -0.60 -9.41 18.27
N GLN A 330 -1.54 -10.19 18.84
CA GLN A 330 -2.45 -11.01 18.04
C GLN A 330 -3.29 -10.15 17.10
N ARG A 331 -3.87 -9.06 17.62
CA ARG A 331 -4.67 -8.13 16.83
C ARG A 331 -3.87 -7.52 15.69
N LEU A 332 -2.69 -6.97 15.98
CA LEU A 332 -1.82 -6.37 14.95
C LEU A 332 -1.46 -7.39 13.86
N SER A 333 -1.13 -8.63 14.24
CA SER A 333 -0.81 -9.68 13.27
C SER A 333 -2.01 -10.06 12.39
N LEU A 334 -3.22 -10.08 12.96
CA LEU A 334 -4.46 -10.34 12.21
C LEU A 334 -4.78 -9.17 11.26
N GLU A 335 -4.58 -7.92 11.70
CA GLU A 335 -4.71 -6.72 10.86
C GLU A 335 -3.73 -6.76 9.68
N GLU A 336 -2.45 -7.09 9.93
CA GLU A 336 -1.42 -7.22 8.89
C GLU A 336 -1.76 -8.32 7.87
N MET A 337 -2.26 -9.47 8.34
CA MET A 337 -2.70 -10.56 7.48
C MET A 337 -3.91 -10.14 6.63
N ALA A 338 -4.92 -9.51 7.23
CA ALA A 338 -6.10 -9.03 6.54
C ALA A 338 -5.75 -7.97 5.48
N GLU A 339 -4.91 -6.99 5.82
CA GLU A 339 -4.43 -5.98 4.86
C GLU A 339 -3.61 -6.60 3.72
N SER A 340 -2.82 -7.63 4.00
CA SER A 340 -2.08 -8.37 2.96
C SER A 340 -3.03 -9.07 1.98
N ILE A 341 -4.10 -9.70 2.48
CA ILE A 341 -5.15 -10.30 1.64
C ILE A 341 -5.85 -9.23 0.80
N LEU A 342 -6.24 -8.11 1.40
CA LEU A 342 -6.88 -6.99 0.70
C LEU A 342 -5.96 -6.36 -0.35
N ALA A 343 -4.66 -6.22 -0.06
CA ALA A 343 -3.67 -5.74 -1.01
C ALA A 343 -3.52 -6.70 -2.19
N LYS A 344 -3.59 -8.01 -1.94
CA LYS A 344 -3.59 -9.01 -3.01
C LYS A 344 -4.79 -8.85 -3.94
N VAL A 345 -5.99 -8.66 -3.42
CA VAL A 345 -7.21 -8.41 -4.23
C VAL A 345 -7.07 -7.12 -5.05
N ARG A 346 -6.64 -6.03 -4.42
CA ARG A 346 -6.42 -4.72 -5.06
C ARG A 346 -5.35 -4.77 -6.16
N SER A 347 -4.33 -5.61 -6.02
CA SER A 347 -3.28 -5.75 -7.04
C SER A 347 -3.76 -6.38 -8.36
N GLN A 348 -4.87 -7.13 -8.31
CA GLN A 348 -5.40 -7.85 -9.47
C GLN A 348 -6.52 -7.08 -10.17
N THR A 349 -7.27 -6.25 -9.43
CA THR A 349 -8.48 -5.57 -9.93
C THR A 349 -8.77 -4.29 -9.15
N ASN A 350 -9.63 -3.43 -9.70
CA ASN A 350 -10.23 -2.30 -8.98
C ASN A 350 -11.39 -2.70 -8.05
N ALA A 351 -11.57 -3.99 -7.72
CA ALA A 351 -12.64 -4.42 -6.84
C ALA A 351 -12.40 -3.92 -5.40
N THR A 352 -13.47 -3.53 -4.73
CA THR A 352 -13.46 -3.27 -3.29
C THR A 352 -13.74 -4.56 -2.55
N ALA A 353 -13.02 -4.80 -1.46
CA ALA A 353 -13.27 -5.93 -0.60
C ALA A 353 -13.10 -5.53 0.87
N ARG A 354 -13.82 -6.22 1.73
CA ARG A 354 -13.85 -5.98 3.17
C ARG A 354 -13.65 -7.31 3.91
N ILE A 355 -13.04 -7.25 5.09
CA ILE A 355 -12.77 -8.42 5.93
C ILE A 355 -13.39 -8.22 7.30
N GLY A 356 -14.19 -9.19 7.74
CA GLY A 356 -14.63 -9.34 9.12
C GLY A 356 -13.82 -10.40 9.83
N ILE A 357 -13.50 -10.20 11.10
CA ILE A 357 -12.65 -11.10 11.90
C ILE A 357 -13.39 -11.48 13.18
N SER A 358 -13.46 -12.79 13.48
CA SER A 358 -14.13 -13.35 14.67
C SER A 358 -13.37 -13.10 15.96
N GLU A 359 -13.96 -13.47 17.10
CA GLU A 359 -13.17 -13.73 18.32
C GLU A 359 -12.42 -15.07 18.22
N GLU A 360 -11.51 -15.30 19.17
CA GLU A 360 -10.74 -16.53 19.28
C GLU A 360 -11.56 -17.62 19.98
N HIS A 361 -11.54 -18.82 19.41
CA HIS A 361 -12.27 -19.99 19.89
C HIS A 361 -11.30 -21.15 20.16
N CYS A 362 -11.39 -21.72 21.35
CA CYS A 362 -10.51 -22.82 21.77
C CYS A 362 -11.00 -24.19 21.28
N GLN A 363 -12.21 -24.29 20.73
CA GLN A 363 -12.82 -25.55 20.29
C GLN A 363 -13.17 -25.50 18.80
N PRO A 364 -12.78 -26.50 17.99
CA PRO A 364 -13.08 -26.52 16.57
C PRO A 364 -14.59 -26.48 16.25
N ALA A 365 -15.44 -27.03 17.12
CA ALA A 365 -16.90 -27.01 16.96
C ALA A 365 -17.49 -25.59 16.99
N GLU A 366 -16.78 -24.64 17.59
CA GLU A 366 -17.20 -23.24 17.66
C GLU A 366 -16.82 -22.45 16.39
N LEU A 367 -16.09 -23.03 15.43
CA LEU A 367 -15.65 -22.27 14.24
C LEU A 367 -16.81 -21.89 13.30
N LEU A 368 -17.94 -22.60 13.34
CA LEU A 368 -19.17 -22.14 12.69
C LEU A 368 -19.69 -20.85 13.36
N LYS A 369 -19.63 -20.77 14.70
CA LYS A 369 -19.96 -19.54 15.43
C LYS A 369 -18.95 -18.43 15.10
N ALA A 370 -17.66 -18.73 15.04
CA ALA A 370 -16.62 -17.80 14.64
C ALA A 370 -16.88 -17.22 13.22
N TYR A 371 -17.28 -18.06 12.27
CA TYR A 371 -17.70 -17.62 10.94
C TYR A 371 -18.89 -16.64 11.00
N GLN A 372 -19.92 -16.94 11.81
CA GLN A 372 -21.06 -16.04 12.01
C GLN A 372 -20.65 -14.70 12.65
N GLU A 373 -19.73 -14.71 13.61
CA GLU A 373 -19.18 -13.51 14.25
C GLU A 373 -18.41 -12.65 13.23
N ALA A 374 -17.60 -13.26 12.38
CA ALA A 374 -16.88 -12.56 11.31
C ALA A 374 -17.84 -11.95 10.27
N CYS A 375 -18.90 -12.64 9.88
CA CYS A 375 -19.97 -12.07 9.06
C CYS A 375 -20.65 -10.87 9.76
N ALA A 376 -20.99 -10.99 11.04
CA ALA A 376 -21.59 -9.90 11.80
C ALA A 376 -20.66 -8.67 11.93
N ALA A 377 -19.33 -8.90 11.97
CA ALA A 377 -18.35 -7.82 11.94
C ALA A 377 -18.32 -7.08 10.60
N LEU A 378 -18.54 -7.77 9.47
CA LEU A 378 -18.71 -7.13 8.16
C LEU A 378 -19.99 -6.28 8.09
N ASP A 379 -21.10 -6.82 8.60
CA ASP A 379 -22.41 -6.16 8.57
C ASP A 379 -22.43 -4.88 9.41
N THR A 380 -21.71 -4.86 10.53
CA THR A 380 -21.71 -3.74 11.49
C THR A 380 -20.50 -2.81 11.38
N GLY A 381 -19.42 -3.27 10.77
CA GLY A 381 -18.19 -2.52 10.59
C GLY A 381 -18.32 -1.40 9.56
N VAL A 382 -17.49 -0.37 9.69
CA VAL A 382 -17.42 0.78 8.75
C VAL A 382 -16.07 0.82 8.02
N THR A 383 -15.09 0.05 8.50
CA THR A 383 -13.72 -0.03 7.97
C THR A 383 -13.55 -1.20 7.00
N LEU A 384 -12.41 -1.20 6.28
CA LEU A 384 -12.04 -2.30 5.38
C LEU A 384 -11.76 -3.60 6.14
N VAL A 385 -11.22 -3.50 7.36
CA VAL A 385 -11.03 -4.63 8.29
C VAL A 385 -11.82 -4.31 9.57
N SER A 386 -12.68 -5.22 9.99
CA SER A 386 -13.56 -5.04 11.16
C SER A 386 -13.48 -6.26 12.08
N PHE A 387 -13.23 -6.05 13.39
CA PHE A 387 -13.21 -7.15 14.36
C PHE A 387 -14.57 -7.25 15.06
N PHE A 388 -15.03 -8.47 15.33
CA PHE A 388 -16.25 -8.69 16.10
C PHE A 388 -16.15 -8.14 17.52
N SER A 389 -14.96 -8.20 18.13
CA SER A 389 -14.66 -7.63 19.44
C SER A 389 -14.62 -6.10 19.46
N ASP A 390 -14.62 -5.44 18.29
CA ASP A 390 -14.61 -3.98 18.25
C ASP A 390 -15.90 -3.44 18.88
N PRO A 391 -15.83 -2.35 19.65
CA PRO A 391 -17.02 -1.69 20.12
C PRO A 391 -17.85 -1.31 18.89
N LYS A 392 -19.00 -1.98 18.71
CA LYS A 392 -19.94 -1.69 17.63
C LYS A 392 -20.14 -0.17 17.59
N PRO A 393 -20.08 0.48 16.42
CA PRO A 393 -20.28 1.91 16.35
C PRO A 393 -21.60 2.23 17.04
N GLN A 394 -21.53 2.87 18.21
CA GLN A 394 -22.70 3.49 18.78
C GLN A 394 -23.19 4.43 17.68
N LYS A 395 -24.47 4.32 17.30
CA LYS A 395 -25.12 5.39 16.55
C LYS A 395 -24.96 6.64 17.41
N VAL A 396 -23.96 7.46 17.12
CA VAL A 396 -23.74 8.71 17.82
C VAL A 396 -25.01 9.51 17.60
N GLN A 397 -25.79 9.68 18.66
CA GLN A 397 -27.08 10.34 18.53
C GLN A 397 -26.81 11.79 18.14
N PRO A 398 -27.57 12.37 17.19
CA PRO A 398 -27.42 13.78 16.82
C PRO A 398 -27.46 14.72 18.05
N SER A 399 -28.17 14.34 19.10
CA SER A 399 -28.22 15.06 20.38
C SER A 399 -26.87 15.13 21.11
N GLU A 400 -26.05 14.09 21.04
CA GLU A 400 -24.75 14.04 21.71
C GLU A 400 -23.72 14.94 20.99
N VAL A 401 -23.70 14.89 19.66
CA VAL A 401 -22.87 15.82 18.86
C VAL A 401 -23.36 17.25 19.01
N MET A 402 -24.68 17.47 19.11
CA MET A 402 -25.25 18.79 19.38
C MET A 402 -24.81 19.35 20.74
N ALA A 403 -24.79 18.53 21.79
CA ALA A 403 -24.29 18.94 23.10
C ALA A 403 -22.80 19.32 23.06
N ARG A 404 -21.99 18.57 22.29
CA ARG A 404 -20.57 18.92 22.03
C ARG A 404 -20.44 20.20 21.22
N LEU A 405 -21.33 20.42 20.24
CA LEU A 405 -21.34 21.62 19.42
C LEU A 405 -21.66 22.86 20.26
N VAL A 406 -22.67 22.78 21.13
CA VAL A 406 -22.99 23.83 22.10
C VAL A 406 -21.78 24.11 23.01
N LYS A 407 -21.10 23.08 23.53
CA LYS A 407 -19.86 23.28 24.29
C LYS A 407 -18.75 23.95 23.47
N ALA A 408 -18.59 23.58 22.20
CA ALA A 408 -17.64 24.21 21.29
C ALA A 408 -17.93 25.70 21.10
N PHE A 409 -19.22 26.06 20.97
CA PHE A 409 -19.68 27.46 20.93
C PHE A 409 -19.35 28.23 22.22
N HIS A 410 -19.54 27.62 23.39
CA HIS A 410 -19.20 28.24 24.67
C HIS A 410 -17.70 28.55 24.82
N HIS A 411 -16.84 27.70 24.29
CA HIS A 411 -15.38 27.82 24.47
C HIS A 411 -14.68 28.45 23.27
N GLY A 412 -15.39 28.70 22.16
CA GLY A 412 -14.82 29.24 20.92
C GLY A 412 -13.78 28.34 20.26
N THR A 413 -13.84 27.02 20.50
CA THR A 413 -12.85 26.05 19.99
C THR A 413 -13.54 24.92 19.24
N ASN A 414 -12.96 24.48 18.13
CA ASN A 414 -13.40 23.32 17.33
C ASN A 414 -14.84 23.37 16.77
N VAL A 415 -15.51 24.54 16.77
CA VAL A 415 -16.89 24.71 16.27
C VAL A 415 -17.07 24.14 14.86
N SER A 416 -16.19 24.50 13.92
CA SER A 416 -16.27 24.03 12.52
C SER A 416 -16.09 22.52 12.37
N SER A 417 -15.30 21.89 13.24
CA SER A 417 -15.06 20.45 13.23
C SER A 417 -16.28 19.68 13.71
N VAL A 418 -16.81 20.07 14.87
CA VAL A 418 -18.01 19.43 15.46
C VAL A 418 -19.26 19.71 14.61
N MET A 419 -19.34 20.87 13.98
CA MET A 419 -20.39 21.21 13.00
C MET A 419 -20.38 20.24 11.81
N ARG A 420 -19.19 19.94 11.25
CA ARG A 420 -19.06 19.00 10.13
C ARG A 420 -19.48 17.59 10.52
N GLU A 421 -19.11 17.16 11.73
CA GLU A 421 -19.51 15.87 12.31
C GLU A 421 -21.04 15.79 12.45
N PHE A 422 -21.69 16.83 12.98
CA PHE A 422 -23.15 16.90 13.09
C PHE A 422 -23.85 16.86 11.73
N LEU A 423 -23.38 17.67 10.76
CA LEU A 423 -23.97 17.71 9.42
C LEU A 423 -23.84 16.37 8.69
N ALA A 424 -22.73 15.64 8.86
CA ALA A 424 -22.55 14.32 8.27
C ALA A 424 -23.55 13.29 8.81
N LEU A 425 -23.95 13.39 10.08
CA LEU A 425 -24.95 12.51 10.69
C LEU A 425 -26.39 12.82 10.25
N VAL A 426 -26.67 14.08 9.91
CA VAL A 426 -28.03 14.54 9.55
C VAL A 426 -28.28 14.48 8.05
N MET A 427 -27.23 14.35 7.23
CA MET A 427 -27.37 14.13 5.79
C MET A 427 -27.97 12.74 5.52
N PRO A 428 -29.07 12.65 4.73
CA PRO A 428 -29.70 11.37 4.43
C PRO A 428 -28.77 10.52 3.56
N SER A 429 -28.72 9.21 3.83
CA SER A 429 -27.88 8.28 3.07
C SER A 429 -28.50 7.99 1.71
N ASP A 430 -29.85 7.96 1.66
CA ASP A 430 -30.63 7.74 0.45
C ASP A 430 -31.63 8.89 0.22
N HIS A 431 -31.99 9.20 -1.02
CA HIS A 431 -32.88 10.33 -1.34
C HIS A 431 -34.37 10.08 -1.05
N SER A 432 -34.70 9.17 -0.12
CA SER A 432 -36.08 8.84 0.22
C SER A 432 -36.83 10.06 0.78
N PRO A 433 -38.13 10.22 0.48
CA PRO A 433 -38.93 11.31 1.07
C PRO A 433 -38.95 11.28 2.62
N ALA A 434 -38.92 10.08 3.21
CA ALA A 434 -38.94 9.89 4.66
C ALA A 434 -37.64 10.35 5.33
N GLU A 435 -36.47 9.98 4.79
CA GLU A 435 -35.18 10.44 5.33
C GLU A 435 -34.98 11.94 5.12
N ARG A 436 -35.45 12.49 3.99
CA ARG A 436 -35.46 13.95 3.77
C ARG A 436 -36.29 14.68 4.81
N GLN A 437 -37.46 14.15 5.17
CA GLN A 437 -38.31 14.72 6.20
C GLN A 437 -37.67 14.63 7.59
N GLN A 438 -37.05 13.48 7.91
CA GLN A 438 -36.33 13.28 9.16
C GLN A 438 -35.13 14.22 9.32
N SER A 439 -34.34 14.38 8.25
CA SER A 439 -33.20 15.31 8.20
C SER A 439 -33.66 16.75 8.45
N ARG A 440 -34.74 17.20 7.81
CA ARG A 440 -35.34 18.52 8.06
C ARG A 440 -35.79 18.69 9.51
N ALA A 441 -36.47 17.69 10.08
CA ALA A 441 -36.91 17.73 11.47
C ALA A 441 -35.72 17.86 12.45
N LEU A 442 -34.63 17.12 12.22
CA LEU A 442 -33.42 17.21 13.03
C LEU A 442 -32.71 18.56 12.91
N LEU A 443 -32.64 19.13 11.71
CA LEU A 443 -32.04 20.46 11.50
C LEU A 443 -32.88 21.56 12.15
N THR A 444 -34.21 21.50 12.03
CA THR A 444 -35.12 22.44 12.70
C THR A 444 -35.00 22.34 14.22
N TRP A 445 -34.95 21.12 14.76
CA TRP A 445 -34.67 20.87 16.17
C TRP A 445 -33.33 21.50 16.60
N ALA A 446 -32.27 21.32 15.81
CA ALA A 446 -30.96 21.88 16.12
C ALA A 446 -30.94 23.41 16.09
N VAL A 447 -31.67 24.04 15.16
CA VAL A 447 -31.87 25.51 15.13
C VAL A 447 -32.51 25.98 16.45
N GLU A 448 -33.60 25.34 16.87
CA GLU A 448 -34.33 25.71 18.09
C GLU A 448 -33.47 25.52 19.34
N HIS A 449 -32.79 24.38 19.45
CA HIS A 449 -31.92 24.09 20.58
C HIS A 449 -30.75 25.07 20.68
N LEU A 450 -30.08 25.34 19.56
CA LEU A 450 -28.97 26.27 19.56
C LEU A 450 -29.42 27.69 19.94
N ALA A 451 -30.57 28.15 19.42
CA ALA A 451 -31.15 29.45 19.78
C ALA A 451 -31.42 29.58 21.28
N LEU A 452 -32.03 28.57 21.90
CA LEU A 452 -32.34 28.56 23.33
C LEU A 452 -31.08 28.62 24.20
N GLU A 453 -30.06 27.84 23.87
CA GLU A 453 -28.80 27.78 24.62
C GLU A 453 -28.08 29.14 24.61
N ILE A 454 -28.05 29.84 23.47
CA ILE A 454 -27.33 31.12 23.35
C ILE A 454 -28.03 32.25 24.11
N VAL A 455 -29.35 32.25 24.14
CA VAL A 455 -30.12 33.20 24.95
C VAL A 455 -29.76 33.03 26.44
N GLY A 456 -29.57 31.80 26.90
CA GLY A 456 -29.09 31.50 28.25
C GLY A 456 -27.70 32.08 28.58
N ILE A 457 -26.88 32.38 27.56
CA ILE A 457 -25.53 32.95 27.70
C ILE A 457 -25.54 34.49 27.74
N GLY A 458 -26.70 35.12 27.47
CA GLY A 458 -26.90 36.57 27.57
C GLY A 458 -26.83 37.32 26.24
N VAL A 459 -26.99 36.63 25.10
CA VAL A 459 -27.24 37.30 23.81
C VAL A 459 -28.68 37.80 23.76
N ASP A 460 -28.89 38.97 23.13
CA ASP A 460 -30.21 39.59 22.98
C ASP A 460 -31.22 38.64 22.30
N PRO A 461 -32.33 38.27 22.97
CA PRO A 461 -33.35 37.38 22.43
C PRO A 461 -33.93 37.86 21.10
N SER A 462 -34.05 39.17 20.89
CA SER A 462 -34.63 39.74 19.67
C SER A 462 -33.79 39.42 18.43
N GLN A 463 -32.46 39.44 18.56
CA GLN A 463 -31.52 39.17 17.47
C GLN A 463 -31.44 37.69 17.15
N VAL A 464 -31.50 36.83 18.17
CA VAL A 464 -31.48 35.37 18.01
C VAL A 464 -32.79 34.87 17.39
N ASN A 465 -33.93 35.41 17.83
CA ASN A 465 -35.24 34.99 17.32
C ASN A 465 -35.42 35.30 15.82
N ALA A 466 -35.03 36.49 15.37
CA ALA A 466 -35.08 36.82 13.94
C ALA A 466 -34.21 35.90 13.08
N ALA A 467 -33.01 35.56 13.57
CA ALA A 467 -32.12 34.61 12.89
C ALA A 467 -32.69 33.18 12.89
N LYS A 468 -33.29 32.76 14.00
CA LYS A 468 -33.94 31.46 14.21
C LYS A 468 -35.12 31.25 13.25
N GLU A 469 -36.01 32.24 13.15
CA GLU A 469 -37.18 32.19 12.27
C GLU A 469 -36.75 32.07 10.79
N LYS A 470 -35.79 32.90 10.38
CA LYS A 470 -35.21 32.85 9.03
C LYS A 470 -34.57 31.50 8.72
N ALA A 471 -33.80 30.95 9.67
CA ALA A 471 -33.15 29.66 9.51
C ALA A 471 -34.15 28.51 9.42
N THR A 472 -35.16 28.52 10.29
CA THR A 472 -36.22 27.50 10.32
C THR A 472 -36.98 27.46 9.00
N ALA A 473 -37.42 28.61 8.49
CA ALA A 473 -38.08 28.70 7.18
C ALA A 473 -37.16 28.20 6.04
N SER A 474 -35.88 28.57 6.09
CA SER A 474 -34.89 28.15 5.08
C SER A 474 -34.64 26.63 5.09
N VAL A 475 -34.59 26.00 6.26
CA VAL A 475 -34.44 24.54 6.41
C VAL A 475 -35.67 23.80 5.88
N LEU A 476 -36.87 24.24 6.26
CA LEU A 476 -38.13 23.60 5.87
C LEU A 476 -38.37 23.65 4.35
N HIS A 477 -38.05 24.77 3.72
CA HIS A 477 -38.33 25.02 2.30
C HIS A 477 -37.11 24.80 1.37
N ALA A 478 -35.98 24.32 1.89
CA ALA A 478 -34.79 24.07 1.07
C ALA A 478 -35.07 23.06 -0.06
N PRO A 479 -34.60 23.30 -1.30
CA PRO A 479 -34.86 22.42 -2.45
C PRO A 479 -34.12 21.08 -2.37
N SER A 480 -33.08 20.98 -1.53
CA SER A 480 -32.27 19.78 -1.36
C SER A 480 -31.82 19.59 0.10
N PRO A 481 -31.44 18.37 0.51
CA PRO A 481 -30.85 18.13 1.84
C PRO A 481 -29.61 19.00 2.09
N PHE A 482 -28.76 19.14 1.06
CA PHE A 482 -27.62 20.04 1.11
C PHE A 482 -28.04 21.50 1.39
N GLY A 483 -29.10 21.98 0.73
CA GLY A 483 -29.64 23.32 0.97
C GLY A 483 -30.14 23.51 2.41
N ALA A 484 -30.73 22.48 3.01
CA ALA A 484 -31.17 22.51 4.40
C ALA A 484 -29.97 22.55 5.37
N CYS A 485 -28.94 21.74 5.13
CA CYS A 485 -27.69 21.75 5.89
C CYS A 485 -26.96 23.10 5.79
N GLU A 486 -26.92 23.70 4.60
CA GLU A 486 -26.35 25.03 4.38
C GLU A 486 -27.12 26.12 5.13
N ALA A 487 -28.46 26.02 5.21
CA ALA A 487 -29.27 26.94 6.00
C ALA A 487 -28.93 26.86 7.50
N PHE A 488 -28.79 25.65 8.04
CA PHE A 488 -28.36 25.45 9.43
C PHE A 488 -26.93 25.95 9.67
N ARG A 489 -25.99 25.66 8.77
CA ARG A 489 -24.59 26.14 8.87
C ARG A 489 -24.54 27.67 8.96
N LYS A 490 -25.26 28.36 8.06
CA LYS A 490 -25.34 29.83 8.07
C LYS A 490 -25.92 30.39 9.37
N PHE A 491 -26.95 29.75 9.91
CA PHE A 491 -27.50 30.12 11.21
C PHE A 491 -26.46 29.97 12.33
N ALA A 492 -25.77 28.84 12.36
CA ALA A 492 -24.75 28.56 13.35
C ALA A 492 -23.55 29.54 13.27
N GLU A 493 -23.23 30.06 12.08
CA GLU A 493 -22.24 31.13 11.90
C GLU A 493 -22.71 32.48 12.48
N VAL A 494 -23.97 32.87 12.22
CA VAL A 494 -24.58 34.07 12.81
C VAL A 494 -24.53 33.99 14.33
N VAL A 495 -24.92 32.84 14.88
CA VAL A 495 -24.81 32.51 16.30
C VAL A 495 -23.38 32.67 16.81
N SER A 496 -22.39 32.11 16.10
CA SER A 496 -20.98 32.19 16.49
C SER A 496 -20.51 33.63 16.61
N HIS A 497 -20.91 34.48 15.66
CA HIS A 497 -20.55 35.89 15.65
C HIS A 497 -21.24 36.67 16.77
N GLN A 498 -22.53 36.42 17.02
CA GLN A 498 -23.28 37.04 18.11
C GLN A 498 -22.69 36.65 19.47
N MET A 499 -22.33 35.39 19.67
CA MET A 499 -21.67 34.91 20.89
C MET A 499 -20.30 35.56 21.09
N ALA A 500 -19.46 35.59 20.05
CA ALA A 500 -18.15 36.24 20.12
C ALA A 500 -18.28 37.72 20.49
N SER A 501 -19.27 38.42 19.93
CA SER A 501 -19.58 39.81 20.28
C SER A 501 -20.03 39.95 21.75
N ALA A 502 -20.96 39.11 22.22
CA ALA A 502 -21.45 39.14 23.59
C ALA A 502 -20.36 38.81 24.63
N PHE A 503 -19.50 37.82 24.34
CA PHE A 503 -18.35 37.52 25.19
C PHE A 503 -17.36 38.68 25.23
N SER A 504 -17.05 39.30 24.09
CA SER A 504 -16.16 40.46 24.04
C SER A 504 -16.72 41.65 24.83
N GLN A 505 -18.02 41.94 24.69
CA GLN A 505 -18.69 42.98 25.47
C GLN A 505 -18.66 42.69 26.98
N ARG A 506 -18.88 41.43 27.39
CA ARG A 506 -18.82 41.02 28.79
C ARG A 506 -17.41 41.14 29.36
N GLU A 507 -16.39 40.68 28.64
CA GLU A 507 -14.99 40.85 29.02
C GLU A 507 -14.62 42.33 29.17
N HIS A 508 -15.10 43.19 28.25
CA HIS A 508 -14.89 44.64 28.33
C HIS A 508 -15.57 45.26 29.56
N LYS A 509 -16.82 44.88 29.87
CA LYS A 509 -17.53 45.31 31.09
C LYS A 509 -16.78 44.90 32.37
N ILE A 510 -16.21 43.69 32.41
CA ILE A 510 -15.39 43.23 33.54
C ILE A 510 -14.15 44.13 33.71
N VAL A 511 -13.47 44.46 32.62
CA VAL A 511 -12.28 45.34 32.67
C VAL A 511 -12.65 46.75 33.12
N LEU A 512 -13.76 47.31 32.63
CA LEU A 512 -14.25 48.62 33.06
C LEU A 512 -14.57 48.63 34.55
N ALA A 513 -15.30 47.62 35.04
CA ALA A 513 -15.63 47.48 36.46
C ALA A 513 -14.37 47.37 37.33
N VAL A 514 -13.37 46.59 36.91
CA VAL A 514 -12.09 46.48 37.64
C VAL A 514 -11.31 47.79 37.61
N THR A 515 -11.28 48.49 36.49
CA THR A 515 -10.59 49.78 36.37
C THR A 515 -11.22 50.80 37.31
N GLN A 516 -12.55 50.91 37.31
CA GLN A 516 -13.31 51.79 38.19
C GLN A 516 -13.10 51.44 39.67
N LEU A 517 -13.12 50.15 40.03
CA LEU A 517 -12.86 49.69 41.40
C LEU A 517 -11.46 50.10 41.91
N VAL A 518 -10.45 50.07 41.04
CA VAL A 518 -9.09 50.50 41.39
C VAL A 518 -9.01 52.02 41.56
N GLU A 519 -9.72 52.78 40.72
CA GLU A 519 -9.82 54.24 40.84
C GLU A 519 -10.53 54.66 42.14
N GLU A 520 -11.66 54.02 42.48
CA GLU A 520 -12.47 54.35 43.66
C GLU A 520 -11.79 53.95 44.97
N ARG A 521 -11.18 52.76 45.04
CA ARG A 521 -10.58 52.23 46.29
C ARG A 521 -9.11 52.60 46.48
N GLY A 522 -8.45 53.06 45.42
CA GLY A 522 -7.02 53.37 45.40
C GLY A 522 -6.12 52.15 45.25
N ALA A 523 -5.11 52.25 44.37
CA ALA A 523 -4.22 51.15 44.03
C ALA A 523 -3.31 50.66 45.17
N ALA A 524 -3.14 51.47 46.23
CA ALA A 524 -2.21 51.18 47.33
C ALA A 524 -2.64 49.98 48.20
N HIS A 525 -3.94 49.77 48.38
CA HIS A 525 -4.45 48.76 49.33
C HIS A 525 -5.30 47.67 48.69
N ILE A 526 -5.46 47.69 47.37
CA ILE A 526 -6.25 46.70 46.64
C ILE A 526 -5.38 45.54 46.14
N THR A 527 -5.85 44.33 46.41
CA THR A 527 -5.23 43.07 45.96
C THR A 527 -5.99 42.49 44.76
N ILE A 528 -5.31 41.64 43.98
CA ILE A 528 -5.94 40.92 42.86
C ILE A 528 -7.08 40.03 43.36
N GLN A 529 -6.96 39.45 44.57
CA GLN A 529 -8.03 38.66 45.19
C GLN A 529 -9.29 39.49 45.41
N GLN A 530 -9.15 40.67 46.04
CA GLN A 530 -10.29 41.56 46.29
C GLN A 530 -10.96 42.05 45.00
N LEU A 531 -10.18 42.27 43.93
CA LEU A 531 -10.74 42.60 42.62
C LEU A 531 -11.52 41.42 42.02
N ALA A 532 -10.98 40.22 42.11
CA ALA A 532 -11.61 39.01 41.62
C ALA A 532 -12.92 38.72 42.37
N ASP A 533 -12.93 38.86 43.70
CA ASP A 533 -14.10 38.69 44.55
C ASP A 533 -15.20 39.71 44.21
N ALA A 534 -14.81 40.98 43.97
CA ALA A 534 -15.74 42.06 43.63
C ALA A 534 -16.44 41.87 42.28
N VAL A 535 -15.82 41.15 41.33
CA VAL A 535 -16.45 40.80 40.05
C VAL A 535 -16.93 39.34 39.98
N HIS A 536 -16.91 38.63 41.11
CA HIS A 536 -17.32 37.22 41.23
C HIS A 536 -16.56 36.26 40.29
N LEU A 537 -15.26 36.49 40.09
CA LEU A 537 -14.38 35.65 39.27
C LEU A 537 -13.23 35.08 40.10
N SER A 538 -12.60 34.01 39.63
CA SER A 538 -11.30 33.60 40.17
C SER A 538 -10.18 34.53 39.70
N CYS A 539 -9.13 34.71 40.51
CA CYS A 539 -7.98 35.56 40.15
C CYS A 539 -7.34 35.17 38.82
N GLY A 540 -7.26 33.87 38.54
CA GLY A 540 -6.70 33.35 37.30
C GLY A 540 -7.60 33.60 36.09
N HIS A 541 -8.92 33.61 36.24
CA HIS A 541 -9.82 33.99 35.15
C HIS A 541 -9.80 35.50 34.91
N LEU A 542 -9.92 36.30 35.98
CA LEU A 542 -9.85 37.77 35.88
C LEU A 542 -8.54 38.23 35.23
N SER A 543 -7.39 37.67 35.64
CA SER A 543 -6.08 38.03 35.08
C SER A 543 -5.97 37.71 33.58
N ARG A 544 -6.61 36.61 33.13
CA ARG A 544 -6.65 36.24 31.70
C ARG A 544 -7.54 37.17 30.90
N VAL A 545 -8.74 37.47 31.39
CA VAL A 545 -9.69 38.42 30.78
C VAL A 545 -9.02 39.79 30.65
N PHE A 546 -8.49 40.32 31.75
CA PHE A 546 -7.84 41.62 31.78
C PHE A 546 -6.69 41.72 30.77
N ARG A 547 -5.81 40.70 30.70
CA ARG A 547 -4.70 40.66 29.74
C ARG A 547 -5.17 40.56 28.29
N ARG A 548 -6.18 39.74 28.01
CA ARG A 548 -6.72 39.58 26.65
C ARG A 548 -7.34 40.88 26.14
N THR A 549 -8.08 41.59 26.99
CA THR A 549 -8.79 42.81 26.62
C THR A 549 -7.88 44.05 26.60
N THR A 550 -6.95 44.19 27.55
CA THR A 550 -6.11 45.41 27.69
C THR A 550 -4.69 45.27 27.10
N GLY A 551 -4.27 44.04 26.75
CA GLY A 551 -2.90 43.74 26.33
C GLY A 551 -1.87 43.70 27.48
N MET A 552 -2.24 44.09 28.71
CA MET A 552 -1.36 44.10 29.88
C MET A 552 -1.90 43.23 31.01
N THR A 553 -1.01 42.65 31.82
CA THR A 553 -1.45 41.88 32.99
C THR A 553 -2.09 42.79 34.05
N LEU A 554 -3.03 42.25 34.84
CA LEU A 554 -3.66 42.99 35.92
C LEU A 554 -2.64 43.47 36.97
N GLU A 555 -1.59 42.69 37.21
CA GLU A 555 -0.48 43.08 38.09
C GLU A 555 0.31 44.28 37.53
N GLN A 556 0.65 44.26 36.23
CA GLN A 556 1.30 45.40 35.58
C GLN A 556 0.44 46.67 35.63
N PHE A 557 -0.87 46.52 35.47
CA PHE A 557 -1.82 47.62 35.61
C PHE A 557 -1.79 48.22 37.02
N LEU A 558 -1.89 47.38 38.07
CA LEU A 558 -1.81 47.83 39.46
C LEU A 558 -0.46 48.48 39.78
N ILE A 559 0.65 47.90 39.33
CA ILE A 559 1.99 48.46 39.51
C ILE A 559 2.09 49.84 38.87
N ARG A 560 1.56 50.03 37.65
CA ARG A 560 1.56 51.32 36.98
C ARG A 560 0.78 52.37 37.78
N GLN A 561 -0.42 52.02 38.26
CA GLN A 561 -1.22 52.92 39.11
C GLN A 561 -0.49 53.27 40.41
N ARG A 562 0.19 52.31 41.04
CA ARG A 562 1.00 52.56 42.25
C ARG A 562 2.23 53.43 41.98
N VAL A 563 2.89 53.27 40.84
CA VAL A 563 4.01 54.13 40.43
C VAL A 563 3.53 55.56 40.15
N ASP A 564 2.36 55.74 39.54
CA ASP A 564 1.79 57.07 39.30
C ASP A 564 1.33 57.74 40.61
N LEU A 565 0.86 56.97 41.61
CA LEU A 565 0.67 57.44 42.97
C LEU A 565 2.01 57.89 43.60
N ALA A 566 3.06 57.09 43.42
CA ALA A 566 4.39 57.35 43.97
C ALA A 566 5.03 58.61 43.39
N LYS A 567 4.86 58.87 42.09
CA LYS A 567 5.32 60.14 41.47
C LYS A 567 4.74 61.35 42.20
N ARG A 568 3.43 61.33 42.51
CA ARG A 568 2.77 62.43 43.23
C ARG A 568 3.27 62.54 44.67
N ALA A 569 3.43 61.41 45.36
CA ALA A 569 3.89 61.38 46.74
C ALA A 569 5.37 61.80 46.90
N LEU A 570 6.23 61.53 45.91
CA LEU A 570 7.65 61.94 45.92
C LEU A 570 7.86 63.46 45.75
N LEU A 571 6.84 64.20 45.31
CA LEU A 571 6.89 65.66 45.21
C LEU A 571 6.67 66.35 46.55
N ASP A 572 6.16 65.62 47.54
CA ASP A 572 5.94 66.15 48.89
C ASP A 572 7.21 65.96 49.73
N PRO A 573 7.90 67.06 50.12
CA PRO A 573 9.18 66.98 50.83
C PRO A 573 9.04 66.40 52.26
N ARG A 574 7.80 66.17 52.73
CA ARG A 574 7.53 65.57 54.05
C ARG A 574 7.71 64.06 54.07
N PHE A 575 7.80 63.40 52.92
CA PHE A 575 7.92 61.94 52.85
C PHE A 575 9.30 61.51 52.35
N ASN A 576 9.90 60.54 53.04
CA ASN A 576 11.10 59.87 52.54
C ASN A 576 10.74 58.72 51.58
N VAL A 577 11.72 58.21 50.83
CA VAL A 577 11.52 57.17 49.81
C VAL A 577 10.89 55.88 50.37
N ALA A 578 11.18 55.53 51.63
CA ALA A 578 10.61 54.35 52.28
C ALA A 578 9.13 54.56 52.66
N GLU A 579 8.79 55.74 53.18
CA GLU A 579 7.41 56.14 53.48
C GLU A 579 6.54 56.23 52.22
N VAL A 580 7.10 56.71 51.11
CA VAL A 580 6.41 56.71 49.82
C VAL A 580 6.18 55.29 49.31
N ALA A 581 7.14 54.38 49.47
CA ALA A 581 6.96 52.98 49.08
C ALA A 581 5.76 52.34 49.81
N GLU A 582 5.68 52.54 51.13
CA GLU A 582 4.60 52.02 51.97
C GLU A 582 3.23 52.62 51.59
N ARG A 583 3.15 53.95 51.44
CA ARG A 583 1.92 54.66 51.03
C ARG A 583 1.40 54.26 49.66
N CYS A 584 2.29 53.78 48.79
CA CYS A 584 1.94 53.31 47.44
C CYS A 584 1.64 51.81 47.38
N GLY A 585 1.63 51.10 48.52
CA GLY A 585 1.33 49.67 48.56
C GLY A 585 2.48 48.75 48.19
N PHE A 586 3.74 49.19 48.36
CA PHE A 586 4.92 48.34 48.21
C PHE A 586 5.45 47.93 49.59
N CYS A 587 5.48 46.62 49.87
CA CYS A 587 5.96 46.08 51.15
C CYS A 587 7.49 46.13 51.32
N ASN A 588 8.25 46.41 50.23
CA ASN A 588 9.71 46.43 50.25
C ASN A 588 10.22 47.69 49.50
N PRO A 589 10.87 48.64 50.20
CA PRO A 589 11.43 49.85 49.59
C PRO A 589 12.48 49.60 48.49
N ALA A 590 13.28 48.54 48.59
CA ALA A 590 14.25 48.17 47.56
C ALA A 590 13.56 47.65 46.29
N TYR A 591 12.50 46.84 46.46
CA TYR A 591 11.67 46.39 45.35
C TYR A 591 10.96 47.59 44.68
N PHE A 592 10.38 48.50 45.48
CA PHE A 592 9.81 49.75 44.98
C PHE A 592 10.82 50.56 44.14
N ALA A 593 12.03 50.79 44.65
CA ALA A 593 13.04 51.55 43.92
C ALA A 593 13.40 50.90 42.58
N SER A 594 13.47 49.57 42.52
CA SER A 594 13.72 48.82 41.27
C SER A 594 12.58 48.95 40.27
N VAL A 595 11.33 48.84 40.72
CA VAL A 595 10.12 48.97 39.91
C VAL A 595 9.96 50.40 39.41
N PHE A 596 10.12 51.39 40.28
CA PHE A 596 10.06 52.80 39.93
C PHE A 596 11.12 53.16 38.88
N LYS A 597 12.37 52.74 39.07
CA LYS A 597 13.45 52.95 38.08
C LYS A 597 13.14 52.28 36.75
N LYS A 598 12.55 51.08 36.76
CA LYS A 598 12.16 50.37 35.54
C LYS A 598 11.10 51.13 34.73
N HIS A 599 10.11 51.70 35.42
CA HIS A 599 8.96 52.39 34.81
C HIS A 599 9.24 53.86 34.46
N VAL A 600 9.98 54.58 35.29
CA VAL A 600 10.22 56.03 35.18
C VAL A 600 11.60 56.36 34.58
N LYS A 601 12.51 55.37 34.53
CA LYS A 601 13.90 55.48 34.02
C LYS A 601 14.88 56.26 34.90
N CYS A 602 14.45 56.72 36.07
CA CYS A 602 15.30 57.29 37.12
C CYS A 602 14.94 56.72 38.49
N THR A 603 15.82 56.87 39.48
CA THR A 603 15.53 56.43 40.85
C THR A 603 14.50 57.35 41.53
N PRO A 604 13.74 56.88 42.52
CA PRO A 604 12.81 57.73 43.28
C PRO A 604 13.45 59.01 43.83
N ARG A 605 14.72 58.92 44.27
CA ARG A 605 15.48 60.05 44.81
C ARG A 605 15.87 61.05 43.73
N GLU A 606 16.31 60.57 42.57
CA GLU A 606 16.59 61.42 41.40
C GLU A 606 15.33 62.14 40.92
N PHE A 607 14.18 61.45 40.94
CA PHE A 607 12.88 62.04 40.58
C PHE A 607 12.47 63.15 41.55
N ALA A 608 12.60 62.93 42.87
CA ALA A 608 12.28 63.92 43.89
C ALA A 608 13.18 65.17 43.85
N CYS A 609 14.47 65.01 43.50
CA CYS A 609 15.42 66.13 43.42
C CYS A 609 15.29 66.97 42.13
N GLN A 610 14.75 66.43 41.04
CA GLN A 610 14.64 67.13 39.75
C GLN A 610 13.31 66.84 39.03
N PRO A 611 12.13 67.21 39.59
CA PRO A 611 10.82 66.84 39.04
C PRO A 611 10.62 67.27 37.58
N HIS A 612 11.03 68.50 37.26
CA HIS A 612 10.82 69.16 35.96
C HIS A 612 11.58 68.51 34.81
N ARG A 613 12.57 67.66 35.10
CA ARG A 613 13.38 66.93 34.10
C ARG A 613 12.69 65.66 33.61
N TRP A 614 11.71 65.15 34.35
CA TRP A 614 11.13 63.82 34.13
C TRP A 614 9.60 63.82 33.94
N GLU A 615 8.96 64.99 33.84
CA GLU A 615 7.57 65.11 33.38
C GLU A 615 7.45 64.79 31.87
N PRO A 616 6.47 63.99 31.42
CA PRO A 616 6.21 63.83 30.00
C PRO A 616 5.48 65.07 29.44
N LEU A 617 5.92 65.54 28.28
CA LEU A 617 5.12 66.33 27.34
C LEU A 617 3.74 65.68 27.15
N SER A 618 2.69 66.49 27.31
CA SER A 618 1.25 66.21 27.07
C SER A 618 0.63 65.00 27.77
N ALA A 619 -0.40 65.26 28.57
CA ALA A 619 -1.35 64.27 29.04
C ALA A 619 -2.15 63.70 27.84
N ASP A 620 -1.61 62.69 27.16
CA ASP A 620 -2.44 61.78 26.39
C ASP A 620 -3.50 61.19 27.32
N PRO A 621 -4.77 61.06 26.89
CA PRO A 621 -5.81 60.47 27.71
C PRO A 621 -5.31 59.12 28.23
N LEU A 622 -5.52 58.83 29.51
CA LEU A 622 -4.99 57.65 30.20
C LEU A 622 -5.40 56.29 29.58
N TRP A 623 -6.15 56.28 28.46
CA TRP A 623 -6.75 55.10 27.87
C TRP A 623 -7.45 55.37 26.51
N PRO A 624 -6.79 55.34 25.34
CA PRO A 624 -7.47 55.57 24.04
C PRO A 624 -8.72 54.69 23.76
N TRP A 625 -8.86 53.56 24.45
CA TRP A 625 -9.95 52.57 24.33
C TRP A 625 -11.15 52.81 25.28
N LEU A 626 -11.02 53.61 26.33
CA LEU A 626 -12.15 53.97 27.21
C LEU A 626 -12.90 55.20 26.64
N THR A 627 -12.27 56.05 25.81
CA THR A 627 -12.90 57.22 25.17
C THR A 627 -13.64 56.87 23.89
N SER A 628 -13.24 55.80 23.21
CA SER A 628 -13.76 55.45 21.87
C SER A 628 -15.15 54.81 21.87
N ASN A 629 -15.70 54.41 23.02
CA ASN A 629 -17.03 53.81 23.12
C ASN A 629 -18.04 54.65 23.93
N ALA A 630 -17.66 55.80 24.46
CA ALA A 630 -18.59 56.71 25.15
C ALA A 630 -19.45 57.53 24.18
N SER A 631 -19.29 57.38 22.87
CA SER A 631 -20.02 58.12 21.83
C SER A 631 -21.16 57.35 21.17
N SER A 632 -21.51 56.16 21.68
CA SER A 632 -22.61 55.34 21.12
C SER A 632 -23.51 54.73 22.20
N ALA A 633 -23.90 55.53 23.18
CA ALA A 633 -24.99 55.23 24.11
C ALA A 633 -26.14 56.22 23.89
#